data_AF-A0A3N5PJS0-F1
#
_entry.id   AF-A0A3N5PJS0-F1
#
_cell.length_a   1.000
_cell.length_b   1.000
_cell.length_c   1.000
_cell.angle_alpha   90.00
_cell.angle_beta   90.00
_cell.angle_gamma   90.00
#
_symmetry.space_group_name_H-M   'P 1'
#
loop_
_entity.id
_entity.type
_entity.pdbx_description
1 polymer ?
#
loop_
_entity_poly.entity_id
_entity_poly.type
_entity_poly.pdbx_seq_one_letter_code
_entity_poly.pdbx_strand_id
1 'polypeptide(L)'
;MFVASSAMPRAAREPARVSVSQSCSSAAALLRACCRPSFRERERRHPSSRSGPMHAEPVPFTRSGEWWRTTQLPVLELPARIPRDRLADACREAAAEHSVEPATAEKDYYLTRLITALAEELGESALLKGGTLLSKVDIGFNRMSEDVDLVLPGTPDTRKRSNAKRMDLLRNALVRVHEVVGVEVPLPHGERADRDSHVLWEVRYESEFGPQRIFVEATMRPVLRPARRVRL
;
A
#
# COMPACT_ATOMS: atom_id res chain seq x y z
N MET A 1 -28.13 -26.21 71.35
CA MET A 1 -28.27 -24.85 70.77
C MET A 1 -29.31 -24.96 69.66
N PHE A 2 -30.38 -24.16 69.76
CA PHE A 2 -31.65 -24.33 69.03
C PHE A 2 -31.55 -24.06 67.51
N VAL A 3 -32.44 -24.73 66.79
CA VAL A 3 -32.69 -24.71 65.34
C VAL A 3 -33.66 -23.57 64.98
N ALA A 4 -33.42 -22.89 63.84
CA ALA A 4 -34.45 -22.19 63.04
C ALA A 4 -33.89 -21.97 61.62
N SER A 5 -34.42 -22.64 60.59
CA SER A 5 -35.58 -22.27 59.77
C SER A 5 -35.36 -21.05 58.88
N SER A 6 -35.29 -21.28 57.57
CA SER A 6 -35.44 -20.28 56.49
C SER A 6 -35.90 -21.06 55.25
N ALA A 7 -37.16 -20.96 54.85
CA ALA A 7 -37.78 -19.90 54.06
C ALA A 7 -37.64 -20.14 52.55
N MET A 8 -38.79 -20.17 51.89
CA MET A 8 -39.01 -20.44 50.46
C MET A 8 -38.27 -19.46 49.53
N PRO A 9 -37.86 -19.88 48.32
CA PRO A 9 -37.31 -18.97 47.33
C PRO A 9 -38.41 -18.14 46.64
N ARG A 10 -38.18 -16.82 46.62
CA ARG A 10 -38.90 -15.82 45.82
C ARG A 10 -38.62 -16.01 44.32
N ALA A 11 -39.65 -15.75 43.53
CA ALA A 11 -39.63 -15.65 42.07
C ALA A 11 -38.48 -14.77 41.57
N ALA A 12 -37.61 -15.36 40.73
CA ALA A 12 -36.63 -14.63 39.95
C ALA A 12 -37.28 -14.19 38.63
N ARG A 13 -37.29 -12.87 38.42
CA ARG A 13 -37.71 -12.19 37.20
C ARG A 13 -36.77 -12.53 36.05
N GLU A 14 -37.35 -12.85 34.89
CA GLU A 14 -36.67 -12.87 33.59
C GLU A 14 -36.06 -11.49 33.27
N PRO A 15 -34.80 -11.42 32.83
CA PRO A 15 -34.29 -10.26 32.12
C PRO A 15 -34.57 -10.38 30.61
N ALA A 16 -35.06 -9.27 30.08
CA ALA A 16 -35.47 -9.03 28.71
C ALA A 16 -34.41 -9.42 27.66
N ARG A 17 -34.89 -10.06 26.58
CA ARG A 17 -34.15 -10.23 25.33
C ARG A 17 -33.93 -8.86 24.69
N VAL A 18 -32.69 -8.39 24.67
CA VAL A 18 -32.28 -7.26 23.82
C VAL A 18 -31.91 -7.82 22.46
N SER A 19 -32.78 -7.58 21.48
CA SER A 19 -32.53 -7.78 20.06
C SER A 19 -31.57 -6.71 19.55
N VAL A 20 -30.32 -7.10 19.25
CA VAL A 20 -29.37 -6.22 18.55
C VAL A 20 -29.53 -6.45 17.05
N SER A 21 -30.31 -5.59 16.40
CA SER A 21 -30.30 -5.44 14.94
C SER A 21 -29.10 -4.61 14.53
N GLN A 22 -28.03 -5.25 14.02
CA GLN A 22 -26.94 -4.56 13.33
C GLN A 22 -27.36 -4.29 11.89
N SER A 23 -27.69 -3.05 11.57
CA SER A 23 -27.72 -2.57 10.18
C SER A 23 -26.33 -2.08 9.80
N CYS A 24 -25.68 -2.82 8.90
CA CYS A 24 -24.53 -2.36 8.13
C CYS A 24 -24.95 -1.17 7.27
N SER A 25 -24.46 0.04 7.57
CA SER A 25 -24.45 1.18 6.65
C SER A 25 -23.60 2.31 7.21
N SER A 26 -22.27 2.28 7.05
CA SER A 26 -21.47 3.50 6.83
C SER A 26 -20.00 3.18 6.53
N ALA A 27 -19.67 2.91 5.27
CA ALA A 27 -18.29 3.00 4.77
C ALA A 27 -18.21 3.74 3.41
N ALA A 28 -19.35 3.97 2.75
CA ALA A 28 -19.41 4.61 1.43
C ALA A 28 -19.48 6.15 1.45
N ALA A 29 -19.51 6.79 2.63
CA ALA A 29 -19.77 8.23 2.77
C ALA A 29 -18.51 9.13 2.82
N LEU A 30 -17.31 8.56 3.03
CA LEU A 30 -16.08 9.35 3.22
C LEU A 30 -15.25 9.60 1.94
N LEU A 31 -15.60 8.98 0.81
CA LEU A 31 -14.82 9.08 -0.44
C LEU A 31 -15.27 10.17 -1.43
N ARG A 32 -16.20 11.07 -1.06
CA ARG A 32 -16.78 12.06 -2.01
C ARG A 32 -16.43 13.54 -1.80
N ALA A 33 -15.53 13.90 -0.88
CA ALA A 33 -15.34 15.31 -0.50
C ALA A 33 -14.14 16.05 -1.14
N CYS A 34 -13.21 15.41 -1.86
CA CYS A 34 -11.93 16.06 -2.21
C CYS A 34 -11.74 16.49 -3.67
N CYS A 35 -12.78 16.56 -4.51
CA CYS A 35 -12.63 16.99 -5.91
C CYS A 35 -13.65 18.06 -6.31
N ARG A 36 -13.30 19.33 -6.08
CA ARG A 36 -13.85 20.48 -6.81
C ARG A 36 -12.70 21.33 -7.34
N PRO A 37 -12.58 21.57 -8.66
CA PRO A 37 -11.72 22.61 -9.18
C PRO A 37 -12.52 23.91 -9.30
N SER A 38 -12.20 24.93 -8.51
CA SER A 38 -12.66 26.30 -8.77
C SER A 38 -11.60 27.04 -9.57
N PHE A 39 -11.74 26.97 -10.89
CA PHE A 39 -11.01 27.79 -11.85
C PHE A 39 -11.66 29.18 -11.87
N ARG A 40 -10.96 30.22 -11.40
CA ARG A 40 -11.29 31.62 -11.69
C ARG A 40 -10.02 32.43 -11.90
N GLU A 41 -9.84 32.72 -13.18
CA GLU A 41 -8.95 33.65 -13.86
C GLU A 41 -8.97 35.06 -13.23
N ARG A 42 -7.79 35.61 -12.94
CA ARG A 42 -7.56 37.05 -12.79
C ARG A 42 -6.15 37.38 -13.27
N GLU A 43 -6.09 37.94 -14.47
CA GLU A 43 -4.96 38.71 -14.98
C GLU A 43 -4.63 39.86 -14.03
N ARG A 44 -3.38 39.96 -13.56
CA ARG A 44 -2.77 41.25 -13.19
C ARG A 44 -1.26 41.27 -13.51
N ARG A 45 -0.97 42.18 -14.43
CA ARG A 45 0.27 42.85 -14.85
C ARG A 45 1.49 42.74 -13.93
N HIS A 46 2.63 42.43 -14.55
CA HIS A 46 4.00 42.61 -14.05
C HIS A 46 4.36 44.08 -13.80
N PRO A 47 5.33 44.31 -12.90
CA PRO A 47 6.50 45.08 -13.28
C PRO A 47 7.81 44.32 -13.05
N SER A 48 8.75 44.62 -13.93
CA SER A 48 10.12 44.15 -14.01
C SER A 48 10.96 44.45 -12.77
N SER A 49 11.82 43.51 -12.36
CA SER A 49 13.20 43.84 -11.99
C SER A 49 14.11 42.61 -12.04
N ARG A 50 15.35 42.89 -12.40
CA ARG A 50 16.44 42.00 -12.79
C ARG A 50 17.07 41.28 -11.59
N SER A 51 17.42 40.02 -11.76
CA SER A 51 18.65 39.44 -11.20
C SER A 51 19.06 38.23 -12.06
N GLY A 52 20.28 38.28 -12.60
CA GLY A 52 20.91 37.21 -13.38
C GLY A 52 21.64 36.19 -12.49
N PRO A 53 22.48 35.31 -13.06
CA PRO A 53 22.13 33.92 -13.29
C PRO A 53 22.77 32.97 -12.29
N MET A 54 22.04 31.94 -11.84
CA MET A 54 22.65 30.71 -11.34
C MET A 54 22.61 29.67 -12.47
N HIS A 55 23.77 29.43 -13.07
CA HIS A 55 24.01 28.31 -13.96
C HIS A 55 23.87 27.02 -13.14
N ALA A 56 22.72 26.36 -13.22
CA ALA A 56 22.63 24.93 -12.94
C ALA A 56 23.10 24.22 -14.21
N GLU A 57 24.25 23.56 -14.15
CA GLU A 57 24.73 22.75 -15.26
C GLU A 57 23.74 21.62 -15.55
N PRO A 58 23.25 21.49 -16.79
CA PRO A 58 22.43 20.35 -17.17
C PRO A 58 23.33 19.11 -17.28
N VAL A 59 23.05 18.11 -16.44
CA VAL A 59 23.65 16.78 -16.54
C VAL A 59 23.39 16.24 -17.96
N PRO A 60 24.40 15.78 -18.71
CA PRO A 60 24.24 15.43 -20.12
C PRO A 60 23.35 14.20 -20.28
N PHE A 61 22.22 14.41 -20.96
CA PHE A 61 21.36 13.37 -21.50
C PHE A 61 22.08 12.70 -22.67
N THR A 62 22.65 11.51 -22.46
CA THR A 62 23.21 10.69 -23.54
C THR A 62 22.08 9.99 -24.31
N ARG A 63 21.77 10.52 -25.50
CA ARG A 63 21.06 9.81 -26.57
C ARG A 63 21.92 8.63 -27.05
N SER A 64 21.76 7.47 -26.43
CA SER A 64 22.08 6.20 -27.11
C SER A 64 20.94 5.23 -26.82
N GLY A 65 20.03 5.14 -27.79
CA GLY A 65 18.80 4.35 -27.75
C GLY A 65 19.04 2.87 -28.00
N GLU A 66 19.90 2.24 -27.22
CA GLU A 66 20.11 0.78 -27.27
C GLU A 66 20.33 0.22 -25.86
N TRP A 67 19.27 -0.08 -25.12
CA TRP A 67 19.42 -0.87 -23.88
C TRP A 67 18.30 -1.89 -23.69
N TRP A 68 18.75 -3.15 -23.72
CA TRP A 68 18.22 -4.47 -23.34
C TRP A 68 17.01 -5.08 -24.09
N ARG A 69 17.34 -5.95 -25.08
CA ARG A 69 16.65 -7.25 -25.24
C ARG A 69 17.28 -8.21 -24.23
N THR A 70 16.57 -8.54 -23.16
CA THR A 70 16.83 -9.78 -22.40
C THR A 70 15.48 -10.43 -22.13
N THR A 71 15.22 -11.53 -22.85
CA THR A 71 13.98 -12.31 -22.80
C THR A 71 13.93 -13.29 -21.61
N GLN A 72 14.59 -12.95 -20.51
CA GLN A 72 14.46 -13.66 -19.25
C GLN A 72 14.41 -12.62 -18.14
N LEU A 73 13.24 -12.49 -17.51
CA LEU A 73 13.16 -11.87 -16.20
C LEU A 73 14.10 -12.70 -15.29
N PRO A 74 15.02 -12.06 -14.54
CA PRO A 74 15.85 -12.79 -13.60
C PRO A 74 14.95 -13.56 -12.62
N VAL A 75 15.45 -14.68 -12.11
CA VAL A 75 14.83 -15.35 -10.96
C VAL A 75 14.67 -14.31 -9.86
N LEU A 76 13.53 -14.32 -9.18
CA LEU A 76 13.27 -13.37 -8.10
C LEU A 76 14.34 -13.51 -7.01
N GLU A 77 15.34 -12.61 -6.97
CA GLU A 77 16.48 -12.72 -6.05
C GLU A 77 16.30 -11.74 -4.89
N LEU A 78 15.35 -12.05 -4.00
CA LEU A 78 15.33 -11.42 -2.69
C LEU A 78 16.42 -12.02 -1.79
N PRO A 79 17.10 -11.20 -0.96
CA PRO A 79 17.95 -11.73 0.10
C PRO A 79 17.20 -12.76 0.95
N ALA A 80 17.93 -13.73 1.50
CA ALA A 80 17.35 -14.71 2.42
C ALA A 80 16.60 -14.00 3.56
N ARG A 81 15.46 -14.56 3.96
CA ARG A 81 14.66 -13.99 5.05
C ARG A 81 15.46 -14.06 6.36
N ILE A 82 15.51 -12.93 7.06
CA ILE A 82 16.05 -12.88 8.41
C ILE A 82 15.11 -13.69 9.33
N PRO A 83 15.62 -14.60 10.18
CA PRO A 83 14.82 -15.26 11.21
C PRO A 83 14.09 -14.24 12.09
N ARG A 84 12.87 -14.57 12.50
CA ARG A 84 11.93 -13.62 13.11
C ARG A 84 12.45 -12.95 14.38
N ASP A 85 13.09 -13.73 15.24
CA ASP A 85 13.75 -13.25 16.46
C ASP A 85 14.85 -12.24 16.13
N ARG A 86 15.73 -12.58 15.19
CA ARG A 86 16.81 -11.69 14.75
C ARG A 86 16.30 -10.44 14.03
N LEU A 87 15.21 -10.57 13.28
CA LEU A 87 14.57 -9.43 12.62
C LEU A 87 13.99 -8.48 13.67
N ALA A 88 13.34 -9.00 14.71
CA ALA A 88 12.79 -8.18 15.78
C ALA A 88 13.88 -7.41 16.52
N ASP A 89 15.02 -8.05 16.82
CA ASP A 89 16.17 -7.38 17.45
C ASP A 89 16.72 -6.25 16.56
N ALA A 90 16.97 -6.54 15.28
CA ALA A 90 17.43 -5.53 14.32
C ALA A 90 16.42 -4.37 14.17
N CYS A 91 15.12 -4.66 14.20
CA CYS A 91 14.08 -3.64 14.13
C CYS A 91 14.04 -2.76 15.38
N ARG A 92 14.31 -3.31 16.58
CA ARG A 92 14.42 -2.50 17.82
C ARG A 92 15.61 -1.56 17.75
N GLU A 93 16.75 -2.02 17.25
CA GLU A 93 17.95 -1.20 17.08
C GLU A 93 17.70 -0.07 16.08
N ALA A 94 17.23 -0.39 14.87
CA ALA A 94 16.92 0.60 13.85
C ALA A 94 15.84 1.60 14.31
N ALA A 95 14.82 1.13 15.03
CA ALA A 95 13.77 1.98 15.56
C ALA A 95 14.29 2.98 16.61
N ALA A 96 15.24 2.55 17.46
CA ALA A 96 15.88 3.45 18.42
C ALA A 96 16.74 4.52 17.73
N GLU A 97 17.47 4.17 16.67
CA GLU A 97 18.28 5.11 15.88
C GLU A 97 17.42 6.14 15.15
N HIS A 98 16.31 5.70 14.57
CA HIS A 98 15.43 6.54 13.74
C HIS A 98 14.24 7.14 14.50
N SER A 99 14.12 6.89 15.80
CA SER A 99 13.01 7.36 16.65
C SER A 99 11.62 6.97 16.11
N VAL A 100 11.47 5.72 15.69
CA VAL A 100 10.19 5.13 15.22
C VAL A 100 9.80 3.94 16.09
N GLU A 101 8.63 3.35 15.86
CA GLU A 101 8.26 2.10 16.54
C GLU A 101 8.94 0.90 15.84
N PRO A 102 9.40 -0.13 16.59
CA PRO A 102 9.99 -1.34 16.01
C PRO A 102 9.10 -2.04 14.98
N ALA A 103 7.78 -2.04 15.21
CA ALA A 103 6.81 -2.59 14.27
C ALA A 103 6.80 -1.82 12.93
N THR A 104 7.02 -0.51 12.96
CA THR A 104 7.10 0.32 11.75
C THR A 104 8.37 0.00 10.96
N ALA A 105 9.52 -0.20 11.63
CA ALA A 105 10.76 -0.64 10.98
C ALA A 105 10.61 -2.03 10.34
N GLU A 106 9.99 -2.97 11.04
CA GLU A 106 9.72 -4.30 10.50
C GLU A 106 8.77 -4.26 9.30
N LYS A 107 7.73 -3.41 9.38
CA LYS A 107 6.80 -3.21 8.27
C LYS A 107 7.50 -2.66 7.04
N ASP A 108 8.45 -1.75 7.19
CA ASP A 108 9.25 -1.24 6.08
C ASP A 108 10.15 -2.31 5.44
N TYR A 109 10.69 -3.24 6.24
CA TYR A 109 11.41 -4.40 5.74
C TYR A 109 10.53 -5.27 4.83
N TYR A 110 9.34 -5.67 5.30
CA TYR A 110 8.41 -6.47 4.49
C TYR A 110 7.88 -5.70 3.27
N LEU A 111 7.60 -4.41 3.44
CA LEU A 111 7.15 -3.52 2.37
C LEU A 111 8.18 -3.44 1.25
N THR A 112 9.46 -3.25 1.61
CA THR A 112 10.56 -3.18 0.64
C THR A 112 10.71 -4.50 -0.11
N ARG A 113 10.70 -5.64 0.61
CA ARG A 113 10.74 -6.98 -0.02
C ARG A 113 9.58 -7.18 -0.99
N LEU A 114 8.36 -6.80 -0.58
CA LEU A 114 7.16 -6.96 -1.40
C LEU A 114 7.23 -6.10 -2.67
N ILE A 115 7.65 -4.85 -2.56
CA ILE A 115 7.77 -3.94 -3.71
C ILE A 115 8.84 -4.44 -4.69
N THR A 116 10.01 -4.85 -4.18
CA THR A 116 11.07 -5.43 -5.02
C THR A 116 10.57 -6.66 -5.75
N ALA A 117 9.87 -7.56 -5.04
CA ALA A 117 9.34 -8.76 -5.64
C ALA A 117 8.30 -8.50 -6.74
N LEU A 118 7.37 -7.58 -6.47
CA LEU A 118 6.35 -7.19 -7.44
C LEU A 118 6.96 -6.46 -8.64
N ALA A 119 8.02 -5.67 -8.45
CA ALA A 119 8.70 -4.97 -9.53
C ALA A 119 9.40 -5.96 -10.49
N GLU A 120 10.04 -7.01 -9.95
CA GLU A 120 10.66 -8.07 -10.75
C GLU A 120 9.61 -8.89 -11.53
N GLU A 121 8.47 -9.19 -10.92
CA GLU A 121 7.38 -9.96 -11.54
C GLU A 121 6.58 -9.17 -12.60
N LEU A 122 6.33 -7.89 -12.36
CA LEU A 122 5.41 -7.09 -13.19
C LEU A 122 6.12 -6.20 -14.20
N GLY A 123 7.38 -5.83 -13.93
CA GLY A 123 8.14 -4.88 -14.74
C GLY A 123 7.35 -3.59 -14.97
N GLU A 124 7.19 -3.19 -16.24
CA GLU A 124 6.48 -1.96 -16.63
C GLU A 124 4.94 -2.11 -16.64
N SER A 125 4.42 -3.30 -16.32
CA SER A 125 2.97 -3.56 -16.29
C SER A 125 2.28 -2.91 -15.08
N ALA A 126 3.05 -2.53 -14.06
CA ALA A 126 2.58 -1.81 -12.89
C ALA A 126 3.60 -0.74 -12.49
N LEU A 127 3.11 0.42 -12.04
CA LEU A 127 3.94 1.54 -11.61
C LEU A 127 3.65 1.86 -10.15
N LEU A 128 4.69 1.95 -9.33
CA LEU A 128 4.57 2.45 -7.95
C LEU A 128 4.17 3.93 -7.96
N LYS A 129 3.26 4.33 -7.08
CA LYS A 129 2.85 5.72 -6.86
C LYS A 129 2.76 6.03 -5.35
N GLY A 130 2.24 7.21 -5.03
CA GLY A 130 1.79 7.53 -3.68
C GLY A 130 2.93 7.83 -2.70
N GLY A 131 2.60 7.80 -1.41
CA GLY A 131 3.53 8.13 -0.33
C GLY A 131 4.73 7.18 -0.27
N THR A 132 4.52 5.92 -0.62
CA THR A 132 5.56 4.87 -0.57
C THR A 132 6.62 5.04 -1.63
N LEU A 133 6.25 5.46 -2.85
CA LEU A 133 7.25 5.86 -3.83
C LEU A 133 8.08 7.02 -3.29
N LEU A 134 7.42 8.06 -2.77
CA LEU A 134 8.09 9.28 -2.29
C LEU A 134 9.00 9.02 -1.09
N SER A 135 8.62 8.13 -0.17
CA SER A 135 9.44 7.74 0.97
C SER A 135 10.65 6.89 0.57
N LYS A 136 10.56 6.16 -0.55
CA LYS A 136 11.65 5.27 -1.02
C LYS A 136 12.63 5.92 -1.98
N VAL A 137 12.23 6.98 -2.70
CA VAL A 137 13.10 7.71 -3.65
C VAL A 137 13.65 9.01 -3.08
N ASP A 138 13.44 9.22 -1.78
CA ASP A 138 13.91 10.33 -0.96
C ASP A 138 13.68 11.74 -1.53
N ILE A 139 12.55 12.33 -1.13
CA ILE A 139 12.29 13.77 -1.27
C ILE A 139 12.14 14.47 0.09
N GLY A 140 12.76 13.96 1.16
CA GLY A 140 12.66 14.55 2.51
C GLY A 140 11.29 14.37 3.16
N PHE A 141 10.51 13.36 2.74
CA PHE A 141 9.26 13.00 3.40
C PHE A 141 9.53 12.07 4.59
N ASN A 142 9.50 12.64 5.80
CA ASN A 142 9.84 11.93 7.04
C ASN A 142 8.67 11.10 7.62
N ARG A 143 7.73 10.65 6.78
CA ARG A 143 6.65 9.75 7.19
C ARG A 143 6.89 8.40 6.53
N MET A 144 7.09 7.37 7.35
CA MET A 144 7.12 6.00 6.87
C MET A 144 5.76 5.68 6.24
N SER A 145 5.78 5.34 4.95
CA SER A 145 4.59 4.89 4.24
C SER A 145 4.47 3.40 4.41
N GLU A 146 3.25 2.94 4.66
CA GLU A 146 2.98 1.59 5.16
C GLU A 146 2.24 0.71 4.15
N ASP A 147 1.76 1.30 3.07
CA ASP A 147 0.93 0.67 2.05
C ASP A 147 1.69 0.61 0.70
N VAL A 148 1.23 -0.21 -0.24
CA VAL A 148 1.75 -0.27 -1.60
C VAL A 148 0.70 0.27 -2.55
N ASP A 149 0.96 1.44 -3.14
CA ASP A 149 0.09 2.01 -4.15
C ASP A 149 0.62 1.74 -5.56
N LEU A 150 -0.15 1.01 -6.37
CA LEU A 150 0.18 0.66 -7.74
C LEU A 150 -0.80 1.27 -8.75
N VAL A 151 -0.26 1.59 -9.93
CA VAL A 151 -1.02 1.94 -11.12
C VAL A 151 -0.79 0.90 -12.19
N LEU A 152 -1.87 0.32 -12.72
CA LEU A 152 -1.81 -0.43 -13.97
C LEU A 152 -2.04 0.54 -15.14
N PRO A 153 -1.02 0.79 -15.98
CA PRO A 153 -1.14 1.79 -17.06
C PRO A 153 -2.26 1.46 -18.03
N GLY A 154 -3.10 2.46 -18.31
CA GLY A 154 -4.14 2.44 -19.33
C GLY A 154 -5.52 2.79 -18.79
N THR A 155 -6.38 3.28 -19.68
CA THR A 155 -7.75 3.64 -19.33
C THR A 155 -8.56 2.39 -18.95
N PRO A 156 -9.38 2.46 -17.88
CA PRO A 156 -10.35 1.40 -17.59
C PRO A 156 -11.30 1.17 -18.77
N ASP A 157 -11.56 -0.08 -19.08
CA ASP A 157 -12.62 -0.49 -20.00
C ASP A 157 -13.99 -0.22 -19.34
N THR A 158 -15.01 0.05 -20.16
CA THR A 158 -16.38 0.11 -19.68
C THR A 158 -16.88 -1.25 -19.20
N ARG A 159 -16.34 -2.34 -19.76
CA ARG A 159 -16.63 -3.72 -19.39
C ARG A 159 -15.82 -4.15 -18.16
N LYS A 160 -16.53 -4.43 -17.06
CA LYS A 160 -15.99 -4.95 -15.79
C LYS A 160 -15.02 -6.13 -15.99
N ARG A 161 -15.40 -7.12 -16.82
CA ARG A 161 -14.59 -8.34 -17.05
C ARG A 161 -13.21 -8.05 -17.65
N SER A 162 -13.10 -7.05 -18.53
CA SER A 162 -11.82 -6.65 -19.12
C SER A 162 -10.88 -6.06 -18.06
N ASN A 163 -11.41 -5.23 -17.16
CA ASN A 163 -10.65 -4.63 -16.05
C ASN A 163 -10.20 -5.71 -15.07
N ALA A 164 -11.10 -6.62 -14.72
CA ALA A 164 -10.79 -7.76 -13.85
C ALA A 164 -9.61 -8.58 -14.38
N LYS A 165 -9.62 -8.93 -15.67
CA LYS A 165 -8.53 -9.68 -16.32
C LYS A 165 -7.19 -8.93 -16.26
N ARG A 166 -7.19 -7.60 -16.27
CA ARG A 166 -5.97 -6.79 -16.12
C ARG A 166 -5.49 -6.77 -14.67
N MET A 167 -6.39 -6.58 -13.71
CA MET A 167 -6.07 -6.64 -12.27
C MET A 167 -5.56 -8.01 -11.82
N ASP A 168 -5.99 -9.06 -12.52
CA ASP A 168 -5.53 -10.41 -12.29
C ASP A 168 -4.03 -10.60 -12.54
N LEU A 169 -3.36 -9.71 -13.30
CA LEU A 169 -1.91 -9.70 -13.41
C LEU A 169 -1.24 -9.47 -12.05
N LEU A 170 -1.71 -8.48 -11.29
CA LEU A 170 -1.19 -8.17 -9.97
C LEU A 170 -1.56 -9.24 -8.95
N ARG A 171 -2.80 -9.76 -8.97
CA ARG A 171 -3.15 -10.93 -8.14
C ARG A 171 -2.17 -12.07 -8.38
N ASN A 172 -1.98 -12.43 -9.64
CA ASN A 172 -1.15 -13.59 -9.98
C ASN A 172 0.31 -13.35 -9.57
N ALA A 173 0.81 -12.11 -9.65
CA ALA A 173 2.12 -11.75 -9.11
C ALA A 173 2.17 -11.89 -7.58
N LEU A 174 1.18 -11.36 -6.85
CA LEU A 174 1.07 -11.53 -5.39
C LEU A 174 1.09 -13.01 -4.99
N VAL A 175 0.34 -13.86 -5.71
CA VAL A 175 0.30 -15.32 -5.49
C VAL A 175 1.63 -16.01 -5.84
N ARG A 176 2.48 -15.44 -6.69
CA ARG A 176 3.81 -16.01 -6.96
C ARG A 176 4.85 -15.56 -5.94
N VAL A 177 4.74 -14.34 -5.41
CA VAL A 177 5.78 -13.77 -4.54
C VAL A 177 5.52 -13.95 -3.04
N HIS A 178 4.31 -14.32 -2.62
CA HIS A 178 3.97 -14.28 -1.19
C HIS A 178 4.89 -15.17 -0.34
N GLU A 179 5.26 -16.37 -0.79
CA GLU A 179 6.11 -17.29 -0.02
C GLU A 179 7.54 -16.75 0.18
N VAL A 180 8.14 -16.23 -0.90
CA VAL A 180 9.52 -15.72 -0.91
C VAL A 180 9.65 -14.36 -0.23
N VAL A 181 8.59 -13.54 -0.28
CA VAL A 181 8.48 -12.33 0.56
C VAL A 181 8.29 -12.72 2.03
N GLY A 182 7.56 -13.80 2.30
CA GLY A 182 7.25 -14.29 3.65
C GLY A 182 5.94 -13.72 4.20
N VAL A 183 4.95 -13.57 3.33
CA VAL A 183 3.64 -13.01 3.66
C VAL A 183 2.50 -13.93 3.21
N GLU A 184 1.32 -13.69 3.74
CA GLU A 184 0.07 -14.34 3.36
C GLU A 184 -0.86 -13.36 2.66
N VAL A 185 -1.67 -13.87 1.73
CA VAL A 185 -2.71 -13.10 1.03
C VAL A 185 -4.06 -13.77 1.29
N PRO A 186 -4.75 -13.43 2.40
CA PRO A 186 -5.96 -14.14 2.84
C PRO A 186 -7.11 -14.08 1.82
N LEU A 187 -7.18 -12.99 1.04
CA LEU A 187 -8.17 -12.77 0.00
C LEU A 187 -7.46 -12.51 -1.34
N PRO A 188 -7.07 -13.54 -2.10
CA PRO A 188 -6.34 -13.37 -3.35
C PRO A 188 -7.09 -12.55 -4.41
N HIS A 189 -8.43 -12.56 -4.38
CA HIS A 189 -9.21 -11.75 -5.32
C HIS A 189 -9.25 -10.27 -5.00
N GLY A 190 -8.86 -9.88 -3.78
CA GLY A 190 -8.94 -8.52 -3.24
C GLY A 190 -10.39 -8.03 -3.11
N GLU A 191 -10.54 -6.89 -2.47
CA GLU A 191 -11.78 -6.11 -2.48
C GLU A 191 -11.81 -5.27 -3.75
N ARG A 192 -12.87 -5.40 -4.55
CA ARG A 192 -12.95 -4.77 -5.88
C ARG A 192 -13.97 -3.65 -5.89
N ALA A 193 -13.59 -2.52 -6.47
CA ALA A 193 -14.42 -1.34 -6.64
C ALA A 193 -14.35 -0.81 -8.09
N ASP A 194 -15.19 0.18 -8.40
CA ASP A 194 -15.15 0.93 -9.67
C ASP A 194 -15.10 0.04 -10.92
N ARG A 195 -16.02 -0.92 -11.03
CA ARG A 195 -16.07 -1.91 -12.13
C ARG A 195 -14.75 -2.67 -12.30
N ASP A 196 -14.15 -3.06 -11.19
CA ASP A 196 -12.89 -3.78 -11.05
C ASP A 196 -11.67 -3.00 -11.61
N SER A 197 -11.78 -1.68 -11.71
CA SER A 197 -10.65 -0.80 -12.05
C SER A 197 -9.89 -0.28 -10.83
N HIS A 198 -10.36 -0.62 -9.64
CA HIS A 198 -9.73 -0.40 -8.35
C HIS A 198 -9.82 -1.69 -7.52
N VAL A 199 -8.70 -2.15 -6.96
CA VAL A 199 -8.64 -3.35 -6.13
C VAL A 199 -7.72 -3.12 -4.94
N LEU A 200 -8.15 -3.57 -3.77
CA LEU A 200 -7.37 -3.54 -2.52
C LEU A 200 -7.11 -4.97 -2.05
N TRP A 201 -5.85 -5.29 -1.76
CA TRP A 201 -5.45 -6.53 -1.09
C TRP A 201 -4.90 -6.21 0.29
N GLU A 202 -5.27 -7.03 1.27
CA GLU A 202 -4.57 -7.09 2.55
C GLU A 202 -3.55 -8.23 2.49
N VAL A 203 -2.31 -7.92 2.85
CA VAL A 203 -1.20 -8.86 2.97
C VAL A 203 -0.80 -8.92 4.44
N ARG A 204 -0.64 -10.12 4.99
CA ARG A 204 -0.33 -10.34 6.41
C ARG A 204 1.02 -11.00 6.58
N TYR A 205 1.67 -10.77 7.71
CA TYR A 205 2.87 -11.50 8.08
C TYR A 205 2.95 -11.68 9.59
N GLU A 206 3.65 -12.72 10.00
CA GLU A 206 3.89 -13.00 11.42
C GLU A 206 5.01 -12.11 11.96
N SER A 207 4.83 -11.64 13.19
CA SER A 207 5.71 -10.65 13.82
C SER A 207 5.77 -10.88 15.33
N GLU A 208 6.93 -10.60 15.92
CA GLU A 208 7.11 -10.55 17.38
C GLU A 208 6.43 -9.33 18.01
N PHE A 209 6.02 -8.34 17.20
CA PHE A 209 5.32 -7.14 17.63
C PHE A 209 3.79 -7.27 17.56
N GLY A 210 3.29 -8.50 17.39
CA GLY A 210 1.86 -8.80 17.19
C GLY A 210 1.43 -8.75 15.72
N PRO A 211 0.20 -9.18 15.39
CA PRO A 211 -0.23 -9.34 14.00
C PRO A 211 -0.08 -8.07 13.15
N GLN A 212 0.63 -8.18 12.02
CA GLN A 212 0.88 -7.06 11.12
C GLN A 212 0.25 -7.25 9.74
N ARG A 213 0.04 -6.13 9.04
CA ARG A 213 -0.53 -6.11 7.69
C ARG A 213 0.01 -4.96 6.83
N ILE A 214 0.04 -5.17 5.53
CA ILE A 214 0.31 -4.19 4.47
C ILE A 214 -0.88 -4.19 3.52
N PHE A 215 -1.38 -3.01 3.14
CA PHE A 215 -2.36 -2.91 2.08
C PHE A 215 -1.66 -2.74 0.73
N VAL A 216 -2.09 -3.48 -0.28
CA VAL A 216 -1.68 -3.30 -1.67
C VAL A 216 -2.89 -2.79 -2.43
N GLU A 217 -2.85 -1.53 -2.84
CA GLU A 217 -3.88 -0.90 -3.64
C GLU A 217 -3.44 -0.85 -5.11
N ALA A 218 -4.33 -1.21 -6.03
CA ALA A 218 -4.09 -1.03 -7.46
C ALA A 218 -5.24 -0.32 -8.14
N THR A 219 -4.88 0.67 -8.97
CA THR A 219 -5.84 1.40 -9.80
C THR A 219 -5.42 1.40 -11.26
N MET A 220 -6.37 1.28 -12.17
CA MET A 220 -6.12 1.49 -13.59
C MET A 220 -6.24 2.98 -13.93
N ARG A 221 -5.16 3.57 -14.46
CA ARG A 221 -5.12 4.99 -14.84
C ARG A 221 -4.31 5.19 -16.13
N PRO A 222 -4.70 6.14 -16.99
CA PRO A 222 -3.82 6.60 -18.06
C PRO A 222 -2.57 7.24 -17.47
N VAL A 223 -1.42 6.92 -18.05
CA VAL A 223 -0.12 7.46 -17.65
C VAL A 223 0.18 8.67 -18.53
N LEU A 224 0.24 9.86 -17.92
CA LEU A 224 0.40 11.13 -18.65
C LEU A 224 1.86 11.51 -18.93
N ARG A 225 2.81 10.82 -18.29
CA ARG A 225 4.26 11.04 -18.45
C ARG A 225 4.98 9.70 -18.47
N PRO A 226 6.08 9.56 -19.22
CA PRO A 226 6.85 8.32 -19.22
C PRO A 226 7.23 7.88 -17.81
N ALA A 227 7.14 6.58 -17.55
CA ALA A 227 7.61 6.00 -16.30
C ALA A 227 9.13 6.23 -16.14
N ARG A 228 9.58 6.34 -14.89
CA ARG A 228 11.00 6.45 -14.55
C ARG A 228 11.37 5.23 -13.72
N ARG A 229 12.52 4.62 -14.04
CA ARG A 229 13.09 3.57 -13.21
C ARG A 229 13.86 4.21 -12.07
N VAL A 230 13.61 3.73 -10.86
CA VAL A 230 14.34 4.09 -9.64
C VAL A 230 14.95 2.83 -9.06
N ARG A 231 16.11 2.95 -8.42
CA ARG A 231 16.68 1.86 -7.62
C ARG A 231 16.26 2.09 -6.17
N LEU A 232 15.71 1.06 -5.56
CA LEU A 232 15.32 1.01 -4.14
C LEU A 232 16.50 0.48 -3.32
#